data_AF-A0A235ITP7-F1
#
_entry.id   AF-A0A235ITP7-F1
#
_cell.length_a   1.000
_cell.length_b   1.000
_cell.length_c   1.000
_cell.angle_alpha   90.00
_cell.angle_beta   90.00
_cell.angle_gamma   90.00
#
_symmetry.space_group_name_H-M   'P 1'
#
loop_
_entity.id
_entity.type
_entity.pdbx_description
1 polymer ?
#
loop_
_entity_poly.entity_id
_entity_poly.type
_entity_poly.pdbx_seq_one_letter_code
_entity_poly.pdbx_strand_id
1 'polypeptide(L)' 'MDQYSGTRQKSQRRPRTPDGKFETDYGDSPKRLRSIRLTDEAWEKLLEIAEKNQVTRSEVIEIFARGGELY' A
#
# COMPACT_ATOMS: atom_id res chain seq x y z
N MET A 1 -8.62 16.93 -14.09
CA MET A 1 -8.84 15.51 -13.71
C MET A 1 -7.47 14.85 -13.58
N ASP A 2 -6.89 14.93 -12.38
CA ASP A 2 -5.55 14.40 -12.10
C ASP A 2 -5.63 12.90 -11.78
N GLN A 3 -5.46 12.07 -12.82
CA GLN A 3 -5.60 10.60 -12.76
C GLN A 3 -4.47 9.88 -11.99
N TYR A 4 -3.59 10.62 -11.31
CA TYR A 4 -2.41 10.09 -10.60
C TYR A 4 -2.16 10.75 -9.24
N SER A 5 -3.21 11.21 -8.54
CA SER A 5 -3.06 11.80 -7.20
C SER A 5 -2.61 10.77 -6.14
N GLY A 6 -2.95 9.49 -6.32
CA GLY A 6 -2.65 8.41 -5.36
C GLY A 6 -1.18 7.99 -5.25
N THR A 7 -0.29 8.47 -6.12
CA THR A 7 1.15 8.15 -6.07
C THR A 7 2.00 9.20 -5.35
N ARG A 8 1.41 10.30 -4.87
CA ARG A 8 2.16 11.42 -4.26
C ARG A 8 2.54 11.22 -2.80
N GLN A 9 1.86 10.33 -2.07
CA GLN A 9 2.20 9.96 -0.70
C GLN A 9 2.77 8.55 -0.67
N LYS A 10 4.00 8.37 -1.18
CA LYS A 10 4.82 7.24 -0.74
C LYS A 10 5.65 7.71 0.44
N SER A 11 5.55 6.97 1.55
CA SER A 11 6.26 7.20 2.81
C SER A 11 7.78 7.28 2.62
N GLN A 12 8.47 7.70 3.69
CA GLN A 12 9.92 7.93 3.75
C GLN A 12 10.73 6.98 2.87
N ARG A 13 11.63 7.57 2.07
CA ARG A 13 12.58 6.93 1.14
C ARG A 13 12.84 5.46 1.51
N ARG A 14 12.33 4.54 0.67
CA ARG A 14 12.54 3.09 0.80
C ARG A 14 13.99 2.79 1.18
N PRO A 15 14.24 1.93 2.18
CA PRO A 15 15.59 1.51 2.51
C PRO A 15 16.25 0.92 1.26
N ARG A 16 17.54 1.23 1.10
CA ARG A 16 18.34 0.73 0.00
C ARG A 16 19.15 -0.45 0.52
N THR A 17 19.28 -1.49 -0.30
CA THR A 17 20.24 -2.56 -0.04
C THR A 17 21.66 -1.96 0.04
N PRO A 18 22.63 -2.68 0.63
CA PRO A 18 24.04 -2.27 0.62
C PRO A 18 24.59 -1.95 -0.78
N ASP A 19 24.00 -2.55 -1.82
CA ASP A 19 24.34 -2.36 -3.23
C ASP A 19 23.63 -1.14 -3.87
N GLY A 20 22.92 -0.35 -3.08
CA GLY A 20 22.19 0.83 -3.51
C GLY A 20 20.89 0.54 -4.26
N LYS A 21 20.41 -0.70 -4.32
CA LYS A 21 19.11 -1.06 -4.93
C LYS A 21 17.99 -0.78 -3.94
N PHE A 22 16.78 -0.55 -4.44
CA PHE A 22 15.61 -0.44 -3.57
C PHE A 22 15.33 -1.80 -2.94
N GLU A 23 15.21 -1.83 -1.61
CA GLU A 23 14.79 -3.03 -0.90
C GLU A 23 13.28 -3.26 -1.16
N THR A 24 12.91 -4.51 -1.42
CA THR A 24 11.52 -4.93 -1.55
C THR A 24 10.98 -5.27 -0.17
N ASP A 25 9.85 -4.68 0.20
CA ASP A 25 9.21 -4.88 1.52
C ASP A 25 8.95 -6.37 1.87
N TYR A 26 8.88 -7.26 0.89
CA TYR A 26 8.57 -8.68 1.07
C TYR A 26 9.52 -9.59 0.28
N GLY A 27 10.84 -9.47 0.53
CA GLY A 27 11.96 -10.21 -0.11
C GLY A 27 11.57 -11.41 -0.99
N ASP A 28 11.13 -12.52 -0.38
CA ASP A 28 10.84 -13.79 -1.07
C ASP A 28 9.41 -13.92 -1.65
N SER A 29 8.54 -12.93 -1.38
CA SER A 29 7.14 -12.91 -1.77
C SER A 29 6.84 -11.70 -2.66
N PRO A 30 7.22 -11.74 -3.95
CA PRO A 30 7.03 -10.61 -4.85
C PRO A 30 5.54 -10.34 -5.04
N LYS A 31 5.16 -9.06 -4.91
CA LYS A 31 3.78 -8.62 -5.18
C LYS A 31 3.38 -8.99 -6.62
N ARG A 32 2.20 -9.59 -6.77
CA ARG A 32 1.59 -9.88 -8.07
C ARG A 32 0.34 -9.04 -8.24
N LEU A 33 0.07 -8.60 -9.47
CA LEU A 33 -1.18 -7.90 -9.78
C LEU A 33 -2.37 -8.83 -9.50
N ARG A 34 -3.38 -8.30 -8.81
CA ARG A 34 -4.65 -8.97 -8.51
C ARG A 34 -5.78 -7.98 -8.73
N SER A 35 -6.86 -8.44 -9.35
CA SER A 35 -8.09 -7.66 -9.52
C SER A 35 -9.05 -8.02 -8.40
N ILE A 36 -9.64 -7.00 -7.76
CA ILE A 36 -10.67 -7.16 -6.73
C ILE A 36 -11.89 -6.34 -7.13
N ARG A 37 -13.08 -6.77 -6.70
CA ARG A 37 -14.32 -6.02 -6.85
C ARG A 37 -14.74 -5.51 -5.48
N LEU A 38 -15.06 -4.22 -5.40
CA LEU A 38 -15.47 -3.54 -4.18
C LEU A 38 -16.65 -2.62 -4.51
N THR A 39 -17.46 -2.30 -3.50
CA THR A 39 -18.40 -1.19 -3.58
C THR A 39 -17.66 0.14 -3.40
N ASP A 40 -18.26 1.25 -3.84
CA ASP A 40 -17.68 2.58 -3.63
C ASP A 40 -17.48 2.88 -2.14
N GLU A 41 -18.44 2.48 -1.28
CA GLU A 41 -18.32 2.62 0.17
C GLU A 41 -17.10 1.89 0.74
N ALA A 42 -16.85 0.64 0.30
CA ALA A 42 -15.69 -0.12 0.75
C ALA A 42 -14.37 0.53 0.27
N TRP A 43 -14.37 1.08 -0.95
CA TRP A 43 -13.20 1.77 -1.50
C TRP A 43 -12.84 3.05 -0.75
N GLU A 44 -13.84 3.82 -0.30
CA GLU A 44 -13.64 5.02 0.50
C GLU A 44 -13.21 4.70 1.94
N LYS A 45 -13.79 3.67 2.58
CA LYS A 45 -13.32 3.23 3.91
C LYS A 45 -11.85 2.80 3.90
N LEU A 46 -11.41 2.14 2.82
CA LEU A 46 -9.99 1.82 2.64
C LEU A 46 -9.12 3.07 2.52
N LEU A 47 -9.63 4.17 1.95
CA LEU A 47 -8.90 5.45 1.91
C LEU A 47 -8.74 6.02 3.31
N GLU A 48 -9.81 6.07 4.09
CA GLU A 48 -9.78 6.64 5.44
C GLU A 48 -8.76 5.92 6.32
N ILE A 49 -8.74 4.58 6.28
CA ILE A 49 -7.75 3.76 6.99
C ILE A 49 -6.34 4.04 6.46
N ALA A 50 -6.19 4.12 5.15
CA ALA A 50 -4.91 4.37 4.51
C ALA A 50 -4.32 5.74 4.92
N GLU A 51 -5.14 6.79 4.94
CA GLU A 51 -4.73 8.15 5.34
C GLU A 51 -4.32 8.23 6.81
N LYS A 52 -5.08 7.60 7.72
CA LYS A 52 -4.73 7.52 9.15
C LYS A 52 -3.39 6.85 9.40
N ASN A 53 -3.09 5.80 8.64
CA ASN A 53 -1.88 4.99 8.81
C ASN A 53 -0.74 5.44 7.88
N GLN A 54 -0.93 6.48 7.06
CA GLN A 54 0.04 6.97 6.06
C GLN A 54 0.52 5.89 5.08
N VAL A 55 -0.37 4.98 4.70
CA VAL A 55 -0.13 3.90 3.73
C VAL A 55 -1.07 4.05 2.54
N THR A 56 -0.93 3.21 1.53
CA THR A 56 -1.87 3.13 0.40
C THR A 56 -3.00 2.14 0.68
N ARG A 57 -4.15 2.28 0.00
CA ARG A 57 -5.25 1.30 0.06
C ARG A 57 -4.79 -0.15 -0.20
N SER A 58 -3.82 -0.33 -1.12
CA SER A 58 -3.26 -1.66 -1.41
C SER A 58 -2.43 -2.22 -0.26
N GLU A 59 -1.76 -1.36 0.50
CA GLU A 59 -1.02 -1.76 1.70
C GLU A 59 -1.98 -2.05 2.85
N VAL A 60 -3.09 -1.34 2.98
CA VAL A 60 -4.16 -1.69 3.93
C VAL A 60 -4.62 -3.14 3.72
N ILE A 61 -4.95 -3.51 2.47
CA ILE A 61 -5.39 -4.87 2.13
C ILE A 61 -4.29 -5.89 2.44
N GLU A 62 -3.05 -5.61 2.06
CA GLU A 62 -1.91 -6.52 2.28
C GLU A 62 -1.63 -6.72 3.77
N ILE A 63 -1.60 -5.64 4.57
CA ILE A 63 -1.35 -5.68 6.02
C ILE A 63 -2.46 -6.48 6.71
N PHE A 64 -3.72 -6.16 6.40
CA PHE A 64 -4.86 -6.88 6.95
C PHE A 64 -4.82 -8.38 6.60
N ALA A 65 -4.58 -8.73 5.34
CA ALA A 65 -4.52 -10.13 4.89
C ALA A 65 -3.36 -10.93 5.53
N ARG A 66 -2.32 -10.25 6.00
CA ARG A 66 -1.19 -10.85 6.73
C ARG A 66 -1.39 -10.88 8.25
N GLY A 67 -2.56 -10.46 8.75
CA GLY A 67 -2.86 -10.41 10.18
C GLY A 67 -2.23 -9.23 10.92
N GLY A 68 -1.82 -8.19 10.20
CA GLY A 68 -1.35 -6.94 10.80
C GLY A 68 -2.51 -6.06 11.26
N GLU A 69 -2.22 -5.17 12.21
CA GLU A 69 -3.18 -4.23 12.79
C GLU A 69 -3.02 -2.83 12.18
N LEU A 70 -4.14 -2.14 11.97
CA LEU A 70 -4.23 -0.77 11.44
C LEU A 70 -5.20 0.03 12.33
N TYR A 71 -4.89 1.31 12.55
CA TYR A 71 -5.60 2.19 13.50
C TYR A 71 -6.50 3.23 12.81
#